data_AF-A0A9P5BII0-F1
#
_entry.id   AF-A0A9P5BII0-F1
#
_cell.length_a   1.000
_cell.length_b   1.000
_cell.length_c   1.000
_cell.angle_alpha   90.00
_cell.angle_beta   90.00
_cell.angle_gamma   90.00
#
_symmetry.space_group_name_H-M   'P 1'
#
loop_
_entity.id
_entity.type
_entity.pdbx_description
1 polymer ?
#
loop_
_entity_poly.entity_id
_entity_poly.type
_entity_poly.pdbx_seq_one_letter_code
_entity_poly.pdbx_strand_id
1 'polypeptide(L)'
;MCYHVAVISGGGSGHEPTFTGLVGQGFLTTSVAGTIFASPSTEQILHAIVKCSETSKGVLAIVMNYTVDVLNFGVAVEKARTMGIEVDMLVVGRSKGGKVGRRGIAGTVLVQKIACALAAQGRSLQDIAAAARLAAANTASIGVSLTHVHVPGRSDTSRNPTEVNKGDAELGMGVHNETGSSFEKAGIAGLVKKTLKRLLDIDDKDRSFLQVSAPIVLMVNNLGGVSVLELDAITAVVGRHLASDYNICPVRVLSGTYMTSLNGMGFSITLLNLEASSRHDLLELLYAPAQAVGWSAPISPEAWRAAEATVPHNHMMDEEKPKMRPLIQIENAADVGTYDAVFGYKYPCDGNCGIGLKKGAEAVLHHVLD
;
A
#
# COMPACT_ATOMS: atom_id res chain seq x y z
N MET A 1 29.00 11.16 -13.72
CA MET A 1 29.39 10.40 -12.52
C MET A 1 28.35 10.67 -11.44
N CYS A 2 27.77 9.65 -10.82
CA CYS A 2 26.80 9.84 -9.73
C CYS A 2 27.56 9.92 -8.40
N TYR A 3 27.82 11.13 -7.90
CA TYR A 3 28.66 11.35 -6.71
C TYR A 3 28.03 10.93 -5.37
N HIS A 4 27.05 10.03 -5.37
CA HIS A 4 26.36 9.50 -4.19
C HIS A 4 26.51 7.97 -4.07
N VAL A 5 26.12 7.43 -2.92
CA VAL A 5 26.02 5.98 -2.69
C VAL A 5 24.98 5.38 -3.64
N ALA A 6 25.26 4.21 -4.20
CA ALA A 6 24.28 3.45 -4.96
C ALA A 6 23.45 2.57 -4.03
N VAL A 7 22.12 2.59 -4.18
CA VAL A 7 21.24 1.68 -3.44
C VAL A 7 20.68 0.66 -4.41
N ILE A 8 20.93 -0.61 -4.15
CA ILE A 8 20.47 -1.72 -4.98
C ILE A 8 19.55 -2.64 -4.18
N SER A 9 18.64 -3.31 -4.89
CA SER A 9 17.79 -4.35 -4.32
C SER A 9 17.54 -5.42 -5.36
N GLY A 10 16.86 -6.50 -4.99
CA GLY A 10 16.45 -7.52 -5.93
C GLY A 10 15.80 -8.70 -5.24
N GLY A 11 15.43 -9.68 -6.05
CA GLY A 11 14.70 -10.87 -5.62
C GLY A 11 14.00 -11.53 -6.79
N GLY A 12 13.13 -12.49 -6.49
CA GLY A 12 12.26 -13.09 -7.51
C GLY A 12 11.35 -12.07 -8.18
N SER A 13 11.04 -12.30 -9.44
CA SER A 13 9.99 -11.54 -10.16
C SER A 13 8.60 -11.94 -9.66
N GLY A 14 7.58 -11.14 -9.98
CA GLY A 14 6.19 -11.37 -9.56
C GLY A 14 5.72 -10.51 -8.39
N HIS A 15 6.50 -9.49 -8.04
CA HIS A 15 6.19 -8.50 -6.99
C HIS A 15 6.06 -7.08 -7.52
N GLU A 16 5.94 -6.93 -8.84
CA GLU A 16 5.93 -5.64 -9.52
C GLU A 16 4.86 -4.71 -8.90
N PRO A 17 5.18 -3.43 -8.65
CA PRO A 17 6.35 -2.71 -9.16
C PRO A 17 7.66 -2.97 -8.39
N THR A 18 7.64 -3.69 -7.29
CA THR A 18 8.86 -4.05 -6.56
C THR A 18 9.63 -5.15 -7.34
N PHE A 19 10.90 -4.99 -7.71
CA PHE A 19 11.80 -3.86 -7.46
C PHE A 19 12.01 -2.96 -8.67
N THR A 20 11.80 -3.44 -9.90
CA THR A 20 12.18 -2.71 -11.13
C THR A 20 11.45 -1.39 -11.29
N GLY A 21 10.17 -1.34 -10.92
CA GLY A 21 9.40 -0.09 -10.94
C GLY A 21 9.87 0.94 -9.91
N LEU A 22 10.71 0.53 -8.96
CA LEU A 22 11.33 1.39 -7.96
C LEU A 22 12.71 1.91 -8.38
N VAL A 23 13.18 1.62 -9.60
CA VAL A 23 14.43 2.16 -10.14
C VAL A 23 14.20 3.55 -10.72
N GLY A 24 15.04 4.51 -10.33
CA GLY A 24 14.97 5.88 -10.83
C GLY A 24 15.57 6.91 -9.86
N GLN A 25 15.62 8.18 -10.31
CA GLN A 25 16.18 9.27 -9.50
C GLN A 25 15.45 9.38 -8.16
N GLY A 26 16.17 9.48 -7.04
CA GLY A 26 15.57 9.55 -5.69
C GLY A 26 15.04 8.22 -5.14
N PHE A 27 15.20 7.12 -5.89
CA PHE A 27 14.90 5.75 -5.44
C PHE A 27 16.07 4.81 -5.82
N LEU A 28 15.82 3.55 -6.23
CA LEU A 28 16.87 2.54 -6.41
C LEU A 28 17.76 2.93 -7.59
N THR A 29 19.06 2.71 -7.45
CA THR A 29 20.03 2.86 -8.54
C THR A 29 19.86 1.75 -9.57
N THR A 30 19.65 0.52 -9.11
CA THR A 30 19.31 -0.62 -9.96
C THR A 30 18.59 -1.70 -9.15
N SER A 31 17.94 -2.61 -9.87
CA SER A 31 17.32 -3.81 -9.30
C SER A 31 17.82 -5.06 -10.00
N VAL A 32 18.02 -6.14 -9.26
CA VAL A 32 18.43 -7.44 -9.80
C VAL A 32 17.23 -8.39 -9.77
N ALA A 33 16.68 -8.72 -10.92
CA ALA A 33 15.52 -9.59 -11.04
C ALA A 33 15.95 -11.04 -11.30
N GLY A 34 15.46 -11.96 -10.46
CA GLY A 34 15.46 -13.39 -10.74
C GLY A 34 14.22 -13.81 -11.53
N THR A 35 14.02 -15.11 -11.70
CA THR A 35 12.77 -15.62 -12.31
C THR A 35 11.59 -15.50 -11.33
N ILE A 36 10.38 -15.87 -11.75
CA ILE A 36 9.17 -15.72 -10.92
C ILE A 36 9.35 -16.47 -9.59
N PHE A 37 9.30 -15.74 -8.47
CA PHE A 37 9.48 -16.23 -7.11
C PHE A 37 10.79 -16.98 -6.85
N ALA A 38 11.83 -16.72 -7.64
CA ALA A 38 13.17 -17.29 -7.42
C ALA A 38 14.23 -16.20 -7.46
N SER A 39 15.09 -16.19 -6.44
CA SER A 39 16.17 -15.23 -6.28
C SER A 39 17.07 -15.11 -7.53
N PRO A 40 17.58 -13.92 -7.87
CA PRO A 40 18.65 -13.79 -8.85
C PRO A 40 19.91 -14.52 -8.39
N SER A 41 20.73 -14.94 -9.36
CA SER A 41 22.01 -15.58 -9.06
C SER A 41 23.01 -14.61 -8.43
N THR A 42 23.93 -15.15 -7.62
CA THR A 42 25.07 -14.39 -7.07
C THR A 42 25.84 -13.63 -8.15
N GLU A 43 26.00 -14.19 -9.35
CA GLU A 43 26.76 -13.55 -10.43
C GLU A 43 26.05 -12.31 -10.99
N GLN A 44 24.72 -12.39 -11.17
CA GLN A 44 23.91 -11.23 -11.56
C GLN A 44 24.00 -10.10 -10.53
N ILE A 45 23.96 -10.46 -9.23
CA ILE A 45 24.05 -9.50 -8.14
C ILE A 45 25.45 -8.87 -8.08
N LEU A 46 26.50 -9.68 -8.16
CA LEU A 46 27.88 -9.21 -8.15
C LEU A 46 28.14 -8.25 -9.32
N HIS A 47 27.68 -8.61 -10.52
CA HIS A 47 27.78 -7.74 -11.69
C HIS A 47 27.10 -6.39 -11.47
N ALA A 48 25.90 -6.37 -10.86
CA ALA A 48 25.20 -5.14 -10.52
C ALA A 48 25.98 -4.28 -9.49
N ILE A 49 26.55 -4.90 -8.45
CA ILE A 49 27.39 -4.22 -7.46
C ILE A 49 28.61 -3.59 -8.12
N VAL A 50 29.35 -4.37 -8.93
CA VAL A 50 30.54 -3.91 -9.66
C VAL A 50 30.18 -2.71 -10.54
N LYS A 51 29.14 -2.81 -11.37
CA LYS A 51 28.70 -1.71 -12.24
C LYS A 51 28.25 -0.47 -11.48
N CYS A 52 27.56 -0.61 -10.36
CA CYS A 52 27.21 0.54 -9.53
C CYS A 52 28.46 1.18 -8.91
N SER A 53 29.43 0.38 -8.47
CA SER A 53 30.65 0.87 -7.82
C SER A 53 31.53 1.72 -8.73
N GLU A 54 31.51 1.50 -10.05
CA GLU A 54 32.27 2.27 -11.05
C GLU A 54 31.91 3.77 -11.03
N THR A 55 30.73 4.14 -10.53
CA THR A 55 30.21 5.51 -10.61
C THR A 55 29.66 6.07 -9.30
N SER A 56 29.79 5.34 -8.17
CA SER A 56 29.20 5.70 -6.87
C SER A 56 30.22 5.72 -5.72
N LYS A 57 29.84 6.30 -4.58
CA LYS A 57 30.67 6.32 -3.35
C LYS A 57 30.40 5.11 -2.44
N GLY A 58 30.35 3.93 -3.03
CA GLY A 58 29.97 2.69 -2.36
C GLY A 58 28.53 2.26 -2.64
N VAL A 59 28.20 1.04 -2.23
CA VAL A 59 26.94 0.36 -2.56
C VAL A 59 26.23 -0.12 -1.29
N LEU A 60 24.93 0.15 -1.16
CA LEU A 60 24.06 -0.46 -0.16
C LEU A 60 23.12 -1.46 -0.85
N ALA A 61 23.22 -2.74 -0.49
CA ALA A 61 22.27 -3.78 -0.89
C ALA A 61 21.17 -3.93 0.16
N ILE A 62 19.93 -3.63 -0.21
CA ILE A 62 18.75 -3.87 0.64
C ILE A 62 18.06 -5.14 0.16
N VAL A 63 17.85 -6.11 1.04
CA VAL A 63 17.43 -7.47 0.68
C VAL A 63 16.26 -7.90 1.58
N MET A 64 15.22 -8.50 1.02
CA MET A 64 14.14 -9.08 1.82
C MET A 64 14.63 -10.33 2.56
N ASN A 65 14.12 -10.59 3.76
CA ASN A 65 14.50 -11.77 4.54
C ASN A 65 13.88 -13.07 3.99
N TYR A 66 14.42 -13.52 2.86
CA TYR A 66 14.17 -14.81 2.24
C TYR A 66 15.50 -15.55 2.11
N THR A 67 15.54 -16.82 2.53
CA THR A 67 16.79 -17.57 2.69
C THR A 67 17.70 -17.51 1.46
N VAL A 68 17.12 -17.72 0.27
CA VAL A 68 17.89 -17.74 -0.98
C VAL A 68 18.37 -16.34 -1.36
N ASP A 69 17.55 -15.30 -1.15
CA ASP A 69 17.96 -13.92 -1.39
C ASP A 69 19.12 -13.51 -0.46
N VAL A 70 18.99 -13.78 0.83
CA VAL A 70 20.03 -13.47 1.83
C VAL A 70 21.34 -14.19 1.49
N LEU A 71 21.27 -15.46 1.07
CA LEU A 71 22.45 -16.22 0.68
C LEU A 71 23.08 -15.65 -0.59
N ASN A 72 22.31 -15.46 -1.66
CA ASN A 72 22.85 -15.05 -2.96
C ASN A 72 23.44 -13.63 -2.90
N PHE A 73 22.76 -12.70 -2.24
CA PHE A 73 23.28 -11.34 -2.00
C PHE A 73 24.46 -11.35 -1.05
N GLY A 74 24.42 -12.14 0.03
CA GLY A 74 25.53 -12.25 0.98
C GLY A 74 26.82 -12.69 0.31
N VAL A 75 26.77 -13.75 -0.52
CA VAL A 75 27.95 -14.22 -1.27
C VAL A 75 28.42 -13.16 -2.27
N ALA A 76 27.52 -12.44 -2.95
CA ALA A 76 27.89 -11.39 -3.90
C ALA A 76 28.57 -10.20 -3.20
N VAL A 77 28.07 -9.80 -2.03
CA VAL A 77 28.63 -8.73 -1.20
C VAL A 77 30.03 -9.11 -0.71
N GLU A 78 30.22 -10.34 -0.22
CA GLU A 78 31.55 -10.80 0.19
C GLU A 78 32.54 -10.83 -0.98
N LYS A 79 32.12 -11.32 -2.16
CA LYS A 79 32.96 -11.26 -3.36
C LYS A 79 33.33 -9.83 -3.73
N ALA A 80 32.37 -8.90 -3.74
CA ALA A 80 32.62 -7.50 -4.02
C ALA A 80 33.62 -6.87 -3.01
N ARG A 81 33.52 -7.20 -1.72
CA ARG A 81 34.49 -6.78 -0.70
C ARG A 81 35.90 -7.28 -0.99
N THR A 82 36.05 -8.54 -1.43
CA THR A 82 37.38 -9.07 -1.85
C THR A 82 37.96 -8.36 -3.07
N MET A 83 37.12 -7.71 -3.89
CA MET A 83 37.54 -6.86 -5.01
C MET A 83 37.86 -5.42 -4.59
N GLY A 84 37.77 -5.09 -3.30
CA GLY A 84 38.00 -3.74 -2.78
C GLY A 84 36.82 -2.78 -2.92
N ILE A 85 35.62 -3.28 -3.25
CA ILE A 85 34.41 -2.44 -3.36
C ILE A 85 33.84 -2.17 -1.96
N GLU A 86 33.60 -0.91 -1.65
CA GLU A 86 32.89 -0.51 -0.43
C GLU A 86 31.40 -0.86 -0.57
N VAL A 87 30.96 -1.91 0.11
CA VAL A 87 29.58 -2.40 0.07
C VAL A 87 29.07 -2.84 1.45
N ASP A 88 27.84 -2.43 1.78
CA ASP A 88 27.10 -2.90 2.96
C ASP A 88 25.78 -3.58 2.54
N MET A 89 25.27 -4.43 3.41
CA MET A 89 24.04 -5.19 3.22
C MET A 89 23.09 -5.01 4.40
N LEU A 90 21.84 -4.71 4.08
CA LEU A 90 20.71 -4.66 5.00
C LEU A 90 19.69 -5.73 4.62
N VAL A 91 19.38 -6.61 5.56
CA VAL A 91 18.26 -7.54 5.45
C VAL A 91 17.03 -6.94 6.12
N VAL A 92 15.93 -6.78 5.38
CA VAL A 92 14.64 -6.30 5.89
C VAL A 92 13.77 -7.49 6.26
N GLY A 93 13.36 -7.52 7.52
CA GLY A 93 12.68 -8.63 8.18
C GLY A 93 13.04 -8.61 9.66
N ARG A 94 12.46 -9.52 10.47
CA ARG A 94 12.75 -9.56 11.92
C ARG A 94 13.40 -10.88 12.28
N SER A 95 14.43 -10.85 13.11
CA SER A 95 15.17 -12.05 13.50
C SER A 95 14.35 -13.04 14.33
N LYS A 96 13.36 -12.58 15.11
CA LYS A 96 12.52 -13.46 15.94
C LYS A 96 11.31 -14.02 15.19
N GLY A 97 11.27 -15.35 15.07
CA GLY A 97 10.13 -16.13 14.57
C GLY A 97 10.55 -17.26 13.65
N GLY A 98 10.16 -18.49 13.94
CA GLY A 98 10.59 -19.67 13.18
C GLY A 98 12.11 -19.89 13.22
N LYS A 99 12.63 -20.74 12.32
CA LYS A 99 14.07 -21.05 12.24
C LYS A 99 14.90 -19.97 11.52
N VAL A 100 14.29 -19.17 10.66
CA VAL A 100 14.96 -18.21 9.74
C VAL A 100 14.57 -16.75 9.98
N GLY A 101 13.78 -16.47 11.02
CA GLY A 101 13.17 -15.16 11.25
C GLY A 101 11.91 -14.92 10.41
N ARG A 102 11.38 -13.70 10.51
CA ARG A 102 10.19 -13.21 9.78
C ARG A 102 10.60 -12.63 8.44
N ARG A 103 9.75 -12.87 7.45
CA ARG A 103 9.89 -12.44 6.05
C ARG A 103 9.91 -10.91 5.94
N GLY A 104 10.69 -10.38 5.00
CA GLY A 104 10.54 -9.01 4.53
C GLY A 104 9.43 -8.94 3.48
N ILE A 105 8.47 -8.04 3.64
CA ILE A 105 7.39 -7.82 2.67
C ILE A 105 7.27 -6.31 2.38
N ALA A 106 6.06 -5.78 2.16
CA ALA A 106 5.81 -4.44 1.64
C ALA A 106 6.56 -3.31 2.39
N GLY A 107 6.79 -3.42 3.72
CA GLY A 107 7.57 -2.43 4.47
C GLY A 107 9.00 -2.20 3.97
N THR A 108 9.56 -3.14 3.20
CA THR A 108 10.84 -2.98 2.50
C THR A 108 10.85 -1.74 1.60
N VAL A 109 9.73 -1.40 0.96
CA VAL A 109 9.61 -0.24 0.08
C VAL A 109 9.83 1.08 0.85
N LEU A 110 9.33 1.17 2.09
CA LEU A 110 9.54 2.34 2.95
C LEU A 110 11.01 2.49 3.35
N VAL A 111 11.65 1.37 3.71
CA VAL A 111 13.09 1.33 4.06
C VAL A 111 13.94 1.74 2.86
N GLN A 112 13.61 1.26 1.66
CA GLN A 112 14.29 1.64 0.42
C GLN A 112 14.11 3.13 0.14
N LYS A 113 12.90 3.67 0.25
CA LYS A 113 12.65 5.11 0.04
C LYS A 113 13.50 5.98 0.94
N ILE A 114 13.58 5.63 2.23
CA ILE A 114 14.39 6.34 3.24
C ILE A 114 15.87 6.29 2.87
N ALA A 115 16.39 5.10 2.55
CA ALA A 115 17.80 4.92 2.18
C ALA A 115 18.16 5.70 0.91
N CYS A 116 17.30 5.63 -0.11
CA CYS A 116 17.53 6.28 -1.40
C CYS A 116 17.41 7.80 -1.31
N ALA A 117 16.51 8.33 -0.47
CA ALA A 117 16.42 9.76 -0.21
C ALA A 117 17.73 10.31 0.40
N LEU A 118 18.31 9.59 1.37
CA LEU A 118 19.60 9.97 1.95
C LEU A 118 20.76 9.82 0.95
N ALA A 119 20.72 8.79 0.10
CA ALA A 119 21.67 8.64 -1.00
C ALA A 119 21.59 9.85 -1.95
N ALA A 120 20.39 10.27 -2.35
CA ALA A 120 20.19 11.46 -3.19
C ALA A 120 20.70 12.76 -2.54
N GLN A 121 20.69 12.84 -1.20
CA GLN A 121 21.28 13.94 -0.43
C GLN A 121 22.82 13.85 -0.29
N GLY A 122 23.46 12.82 -0.87
CA GLY A 122 24.90 12.65 -0.84
C GLY A 122 25.47 12.19 0.51
N ARG A 123 24.64 11.57 1.37
CA ARG A 123 25.09 11.01 2.65
C ARG A 123 26.06 9.85 2.46
N SER A 124 26.86 9.54 3.49
CA SER A 124 27.79 8.42 3.47
C SER A 124 27.07 7.07 3.55
N LEU A 125 27.72 6.00 3.11
CA LEU A 125 27.17 4.65 3.16
C LEU A 125 26.80 4.25 4.59
N GLN A 126 27.64 4.61 5.57
CA GLN A 126 27.43 4.31 6.98
C GLN A 126 26.20 5.02 7.54
N ASP A 127 26.01 6.31 7.23
CA ASP A 127 24.85 7.09 7.66
C ASP A 127 23.56 6.52 7.05
N ILE A 128 23.58 6.20 5.75
CA ILE A 128 22.43 5.63 5.03
C ILE A 128 22.07 4.25 5.62
N ALA A 129 23.06 3.38 5.81
CA ALA A 129 22.84 2.05 6.37
C ALA A 129 22.29 2.11 7.80
N ALA A 130 22.77 3.04 8.63
CA ALA A 130 22.27 3.23 10.00
C ALA A 130 20.79 3.67 9.99
N ALA A 131 20.43 4.66 9.18
CA ALA A 131 19.05 5.12 9.05
C ALA A 131 18.12 4.03 8.48
N ALA A 132 18.58 3.27 7.49
CA ALA A 132 17.81 2.18 6.90
C ALA A 132 17.60 1.02 7.89
N ARG A 133 18.61 0.66 8.69
CA ARG A 133 18.50 -0.33 9.78
C ARG A 133 17.49 0.12 10.83
N LEU A 134 17.53 1.39 11.21
CA LEU A 134 16.59 1.98 12.15
C LEU A 134 15.16 1.93 11.61
N ALA A 135 14.94 2.33 10.35
CA ALA A 135 13.63 2.26 9.71
C ALA A 135 13.11 0.81 9.64
N ALA A 136 13.97 -0.14 9.27
CA ALA A 136 13.61 -1.56 9.23
C ALA A 136 13.24 -2.11 10.61
N ALA A 137 13.96 -1.71 11.67
CA ALA A 137 13.66 -2.11 13.05
C ALA A 137 12.32 -1.55 13.56
N ASN A 138 11.91 -0.39 13.05
CA ASN A 138 10.66 0.30 13.38
C ASN A 138 9.55 0.10 12.35
N THR A 139 9.69 -0.90 11.46
CA THR A 139 8.66 -1.28 10.49
C THR A 139 8.11 -2.66 10.81
N ALA A 140 6.78 -2.79 10.78
CA ALA A 140 6.11 -4.08 10.90
C ALA A 140 5.03 -4.20 9.81
N SER A 141 4.97 -5.38 9.17
CA SER A 141 4.03 -5.66 8.08
C SER A 141 3.39 -7.04 8.24
N ILE A 142 2.09 -7.14 7.96
CA ILE A 142 1.37 -8.42 7.87
C ILE A 142 0.49 -8.42 6.62
N GLY A 143 0.59 -9.50 5.83
CA GLY A 143 -0.30 -9.78 4.69
C GLY A 143 -1.57 -10.51 5.12
N VAL A 144 -2.64 -10.32 4.35
CA VAL A 144 -3.92 -11.03 4.44
C VAL A 144 -4.27 -11.47 3.03
N SER A 145 -4.48 -12.76 2.82
CA SER A 145 -4.81 -13.31 1.50
C SER A 145 -6.07 -14.16 1.57
N LEU A 146 -6.93 -14.03 0.57
CA LEU A 146 -8.16 -14.83 0.44
C LEU A 146 -7.91 -16.13 -0.32
N THR A 147 -6.89 -16.16 -1.17
CA THR A 147 -6.54 -17.32 -1.98
C THR A 147 -5.03 -17.31 -2.28
N HIS A 148 -4.51 -18.47 -2.66
CA HIS A 148 -3.23 -18.57 -3.35
C HIS A 148 -3.24 -17.83 -4.68
N VAL A 149 -2.05 -17.42 -5.12
CA VAL A 149 -1.83 -16.69 -6.37
C VAL A 149 -1.53 -17.65 -7.52
N HIS A 150 -1.92 -17.27 -8.73
CA HIS A 150 -1.64 -18.03 -9.95
C HIS A 150 -0.23 -17.72 -10.45
N VAL A 151 0.64 -18.74 -10.51
CA VAL A 151 1.99 -18.62 -11.06
C VAL A 151 1.97 -18.99 -12.55
N PRO A 152 2.32 -18.06 -13.47
CA PRO A 152 2.35 -18.33 -14.90
C PRO A 152 3.16 -19.59 -15.24
N GLY A 153 2.62 -20.42 -16.13
CA GLY A 153 3.26 -21.67 -16.55
C GLY A 153 3.12 -22.84 -15.56
N ARG A 154 2.44 -22.65 -14.42
CA ARG A 154 2.03 -23.75 -13.52
C ARG A 154 0.55 -24.05 -13.69
N SER A 155 0.16 -25.31 -13.45
CA SER A 155 -1.25 -25.69 -13.41
C SER A 155 -1.96 -24.91 -12.31
N ASP A 156 -3.21 -24.52 -12.57
CA ASP A 156 -4.02 -23.75 -11.63
C ASP A 156 -4.31 -24.56 -10.35
N THR A 157 -3.53 -24.30 -9.30
CA THR A 157 -3.73 -24.92 -7.98
C THR A 157 -4.81 -24.23 -7.16
N SER A 158 -5.36 -23.08 -7.61
CA SER A 158 -6.44 -22.37 -6.89
C SER A 158 -7.74 -23.19 -6.79
N ARG A 159 -7.84 -24.27 -7.59
CA ARG A 159 -8.96 -25.21 -7.61
C ARG A 159 -8.77 -26.44 -6.71
N ASN A 160 -7.64 -26.59 -6.02
CA ASN A 160 -7.48 -27.66 -5.02
C ASN A 160 -8.21 -27.26 -3.73
N PRO A 161 -9.28 -27.98 -3.32
CA PRO A 161 -10.13 -27.59 -2.19
C PRO A 161 -9.48 -27.67 -0.80
N THR A 162 -8.19 -28.02 -0.71
CA THR A 162 -7.50 -28.33 0.55
C THR A 162 -6.72 -27.16 1.15
N GLU A 163 -6.55 -26.03 0.45
CA GLU A 163 -5.53 -25.03 0.84
C GLU A 163 -6.10 -23.69 1.37
N VAL A 164 -7.30 -23.28 0.96
CA VAL A 164 -8.08 -22.23 1.66
C VAL A 164 -9.55 -22.57 1.48
N ASN A 165 -10.27 -22.89 2.57
CA ASN A 165 -11.71 -23.14 2.47
C ASN A 165 -12.41 -21.88 1.94
N LYS A 166 -13.41 -22.05 1.07
CA LYS A 166 -14.25 -20.94 0.59
C LYS A 166 -14.80 -20.15 1.79
N GLY A 167 -14.22 -18.99 2.09
CA GLY A 167 -14.65 -18.09 3.16
C GLY A 167 -13.63 -17.82 4.27
N ASP A 168 -12.47 -18.49 4.29
CA ASP A 168 -11.40 -18.22 5.25
C ASP A 168 -10.33 -17.31 4.61
N ALA A 169 -9.86 -16.30 5.35
CA ALA A 169 -8.71 -15.49 4.95
C ALA A 169 -7.46 -15.95 5.71
N GLU A 170 -6.34 -16.06 5.02
CA GLU A 170 -5.07 -16.45 5.62
C GLU A 170 -4.26 -15.23 6.06
N LEU A 171 -3.98 -15.13 7.36
CA LEU A 171 -3.18 -14.05 7.95
C LEU A 171 -1.70 -14.43 7.99
N GLY A 172 -0.87 -13.56 7.44
CA GLY A 172 0.58 -13.70 7.40
C GLY A 172 1.09 -14.59 6.27
N MET A 173 0.26 -14.90 5.27
CA MET A 173 0.72 -15.56 4.04
C MET A 173 1.85 -14.74 3.43
N GLY A 174 2.91 -15.41 2.98
CA GLY A 174 4.04 -14.75 2.32
C GLY A 174 3.70 -14.34 0.89
N VAL A 175 4.59 -13.58 0.26
CA VAL A 175 4.39 -13.11 -1.11
C VAL A 175 4.67 -14.17 -2.19
N HIS A 176 5.06 -15.40 -1.80
CA HIS A 176 5.29 -16.51 -2.73
C HIS A 176 4.40 -17.73 -2.40
N ASN A 177 3.16 -17.49 -1.94
CA ASN A 177 2.22 -18.54 -1.49
C ASN A 177 2.69 -19.33 -0.24
N GLU A 178 3.65 -18.83 0.53
CA GLU A 178 4.08 -19.54 1.73
C GLU A 178 3.03 -19.42 2.83
N THR A 179 2.74 -20.55 3.47
CA THR A 179 1.76 -20.64 4.57
C THR A 179 1.95 -19.52 5.58
N GLY A 180 0.83 -18.93 5.93
CA GLY A 180 0.68 -17.91 6.93
C GLY A 180 0.65 -18.47 8.34
N SER A 181 0.21 -17.61 9.25
CA SER A 181 0.17 -17.89 10.69
C SER A 181 -1.15 -18.46 11.17
N SER A 182 -2.24 -18.25 10.42
CA SER A 182 -3.59 -18.72 10.78
C SER A 182 -4.60 -18.45 9.67
N PHE A 183 -5.65 -19.26 9.65
CA PHE A 183 -6.87 -19.02 8.87
C PHE A 183 -7.92 -18.34 9.75
N GLU A 184 -8.60 -17.33 9.19
CA GLU A 184 -9.57 -16.52 9.91
C GLU A 184 -10.87 -16.40 9.11
N LYS A 185 -11.97 -16.83 9.73
CA LYS A 185 -13.32 -16.62 9.21
C LYS A 185 -13.90 -15.33 9.75
N ALA A 186 -13.71 -14.23 9.02
CA ALA A 186 -14.21 -12.92 9.42
C ALA A 186 -14.43 -12.01 8.20
N GLY A 187 -15.38 -11.07 8.32
CA GLY A 187 -15.46 -9.94 7.41
C GLY A 187 -14.28 -8.97 7.59
N ILE A 188 -14.17 -7.98 6.71
CA ILE A 188 -12.98 -7.11 6.64
C ILE A 188 -12.64 -6.41 7.95
N ALA A 189 -13.63 -5.91 8.70
CA ALA A 189 -13.40 -5.28 10.00
C ALA A 189 -12.76 -6.25 11.02
N GLY A 190 -13.24 -7.49 11.06
CA GLY A 190 -12.68 -8.53 11.92
C GLY A 190 -11.27 -8.93 11.51
N LEU A 191 -11.01 -9.05 10.20
CA LEU A 191 -9.67 -9.34 9.67
C LEU A 191 -8.68 -8.23 10.00
N VAL A 192 -9.05 -6.97 9.75
CA VAL A 192 -8.23 -5.80 10.07
C VAL A 192 -7.93 -5.74 11.56
N LYS A 193 -8.94 -5.91 12.42
CA LYS A 193 -8.75 -5.92 13.88
C LYS A 193 -7.76 -7.00 14.32
N LYS A 194 -7.88 -8.22 13.79
CA LYS A 194 -6.95 -9.32 14.09
C LYS A 194 -5.54 -9.02 13.56
N THR A 195 -5.41 -8.45 12.38
CA THR A 195 -4.12 -8.07 11.78
C THR A 195 -3.43 -6.97 12.60
N LEU A 196 -4.15 -5.92 12.98
CA LEU A 196 -3.62 -4.84 13.84
C LEU A 196 -3.20 -5.35 15.21
N LYS A 197 -3.99 -6.25 15.81
CA LYS A 197 -3.58 -6.94 17.04
C LYS A 197 -2.23 -7.63 16.86
N ARG A 198 -2.03 -8.39 15.77
CA ARG A 198 -0.74 -9.06 15.51
C ARG A 198 0.42 -8.10 15.25
N LEU A 199 0.17 -6.86 14.82
CA LEU A 199 1.19 -5.83 14.62
C LEU A 199 1.58 -5.11 15.91
N LEU A 200 0.64 -4.94 16.85
CA LEU A 200 0.73 -4.02 17.99
C LEU A 200 0.68 -4.68 19.38
N ASP A 201 0.37 -5.97 19.47
CA ASP A 201 0.21 -6.68 20.76
C ASP A 201 1.55 -6.98 21.44
N ILE A 202 2.09 -6.00 22.19
CA ILE A 202 3.40 -6.07 22.85
C ILE A 202 3.59 -7.27 23.80
N ASP A 203 2.50 -7.91 24.24
CA ASP A 203 2.53 -8.99 25.23
C ASP A 203 2.86 -10.37 24.61
N ASP A 204 2.82 -10.50 23.29
CA ASP A 204 3.02 -11.80 22.64
C ASP A 204 4.52 -12.12 22.42
N LYS A 205 5.09 -12.85 23.37
CA LYS A 205 6.54 -13.11 23.43
C LYS A 205 7.13 -13.85 22.20
N ASP A 206 6.29 -14.45 21.35
CA ASP A 206 6.69 -15.22 20.16
C ASP A 206 6.71 -14.41 18.86
N ARG A 207 6.07 -13.23 18.85
CA ARG A 207 6.12 -12.29 17.72
C ARG A 207 6.91 -11.05 18.10
N SER A 208 7.40 -10.36 17.08
CA SER A 208 8.00 -9.04 17.29
C SER A 208 6.96 -8.01 16.86
N PHE A 209 6.55 -7.15 17.79
CA PHE A 209 5.59 -6.08 17.56
C PHE A 209 6.28 -4.75 17.34
N LEU A 210 5.51 -3.84 16.80
CA LEU A 210 5.88 -2.44 16.79
C LEU A 210 5.43 -1.84 18.11
N GLN A 211 6.38 -1.48 18.98
CA GLN A 211 6.07 -0.59 20.08
C GLN A 211 5.86 0.81 19.50
N VAL A 212 4.63 1.31 19.57
CA VAL A 212 4.27 2.62 19.05
C VAL A 212 4.29 3.62 20.20
N SER A 213 5.23 4.55 20.14
CA SER A 213 5.34 5.66 21.10
C SER A 213 5.53 7.02 20.43
N ALA A 214 5.54 7.07 19.10
CA ALA A 214 5.51 8.31 18.31
C ALA A 214 4.51 8.22 17.15
N PRO A 215 4.31 9.31 16.39
CA PRO A 215 3.52 9.28 15.17
C PRO A 215 3.97 8.18 14.21
N ILE A 216 3.02 7.63 13.46
CA ILE A 216 3.27 6.51 12.54
C ILE A 216 2.92 6.86 11.10
N VAL A 217 3.53 6.14 10.18
CA VAL A 217 3.07 6.03 8.79
C VAL A 217 2.35 4.70 8.61
N LEU A 218 1.16 4.76 8.03
CA LEU A 218 0.39 3.60 7.60
C LEU A 218 0.60 3.39 6.09
N MET A 219 0.92 2.17 5.69
CA MET A 219 0.83 1.73 4.30
C MET A 219 -0.11 0.53 4.17
N VAL A 220 -1.16 0.68 3.37
CA VAL A 220 -2.07 -0.38 2.95
C VAL A 220 -1.70 -0.75 1.52
N ASN A 221 -1.10 -1.93 1.36
CA ASN A 221 -0.55 -2.38 0.09
C ASN A 221 -1.42 -3.48 -0.53
N ASN A 222 -1.71 -3.36 -1.82
CA ASN A 222 -2.44 -4.33 -2.63
C ASN A 222 -1.51 -5.46 -3.09
N LEU A 223 -1.92 -6.73 -2.90
CA LEU A 223 -1.16 -7.90 -3.38
C LEU A 223 -1.38 -8.18 -4.87
N GLY A 224 -2.24 -7.43 -5.54
CA GLY A 224 -2.39 -7.36 -6.99
C GLY A 224 -3.81 -7.63 -7.50
N GLY A 225 -4.63 -8.35 -6.72
CA GLY A 225 -5.98 -8.76 -7.11
C GLY A 225 -7.13 -7.93 -6.52
N VAL A 226 -6.86 -7.01 -5.58
CA VAL A 226 -7.91 -6.22 -4.93
C VAL A 226 -8.26 -5.00 -5.78
N SER A 227 -9.54 -4.66 -5.93
CA SER A 227 -9.93 -3.44 -6.64
C SER A 227 -9.54 -2.18 -5.85
N VAL A 228 -9.36 -1.05 -6.53
CA VAL A 228 -9.02 0.23 -5.86
C VAL A 228 -10.10 0.62 -4.84
N LEU A 229 -11.38 0.44 -5.18
CA LEU A 229 -12.50 0.71 -4.30
C LEU A 229 -12.45 -0.13 -3.01
N GLU A 230 -12.15 -1.42 -3.14
CA GLU A 230 -11.99 -2.31 -1.98
C GLU A 230 -10.77 -1.92 -1.15
N LEU A 231 -9.65 -1.57 -1.77
CA LEU A 231 -8.44 -1.14 -1.08
C LEU A 231 -8.67 0.13 -0.26
N ASP A 232 -9.44 1.09 -0.80
CA ASP A 232 -9.81 2.31 -0.10
C ASP A 232 -10.78 2.03 1.06
N ALA A 233 -11.74 1.13 0.88
CA ALA A 233 -12.61 0.67 1.94
C ALA A 233 -11.83 -0.02 3.07
N ILE A 234 -10.87 -0.88 2.71
CA ILE A 234 -9.93 -1.52 3.66
C ILE A 234 -9.14 -0.44 4.39
N THR A 235 -8.58 0.53 3.68
CA THR A 235 -7.80 1.64 4.27
C THR A 235 -8.63 2.43 5.29
N ALA A 236 -9.88 2.75 4.96
CA ALA A 236 -10.79 3.42 5.89
C ALA A 236 -11.09 2.57 7.14
N VAL A 237 -11.27 1.26 6.98
CA VAL A 237 -11.46 0.33 8.11
C VAL A 237 -10.20 0.25 9.00
N VAL A 238 -9.00 0.22 8.41
CA VAL A 238 -7.73 0.24 9.14
C VAL A 238 -7.58 1.53 9.95
N GLY A 239 -7.82 2.69 9.32
CA GLY A 239 -7.77 3.98 9.99
C GLY A 239 -8.75 4.07 11.17
N ARG A 240 -9.99 3.58 10.99
CA ARG A 240 -10.98 3.54 12.08
C ARG A 240 -10.53 2.67 13.26
N HIS A 241 -10.04 1.46 13.01
CA HIS A 241 -9.57 0.58 14.09
C HIS A 241 -8.32 1.12 14.79
N LEU A 242 -7.38 1.73 14.05
CA LEU A 242 -6.23 2.40 14.66
C LEU A 242 -6.68 3.52 15.61
N ALA A 243 -7.63 4.35 15.17
CA ALA A 243 -8.17 5.44 15.99
C ALA A 243 -8.98 4.93 17.20
N SER A 244 -9.91 3.99 16.99
CA SER A 244 -10.84 3.55 18.04
C SER A 244 -10.22 2.59 19.05
N ASP A 245 -9.40 1.63 18.57
CA ASP A 245 -8.94 0.51 19.40
C ASP A 245 -7.54 0.80 19.98
N TYR A 246 -6.75 1.67 19.35
CA TYR A 246 -5.38 1.97 19.74
C TYR A 246 -5.09 3.46 19.99
N ASN A 247 -6.05 4.36 19.74
CA ASN A 247 -5.84 5.81 19.81
C ASN A 247 -4.68 6.30 18.93
N ILE A 248 -4.48 5.66 17.78
CA ILE A 248 -3.45 5.98 16.80
C ILE A 248 -4.09 6.66 15.60
N CYS A 249 -3.65 7.88 15.28
CA CYS A 249 -3.95 8.55 14.02
C CYS A 249 -2.66 8.63 13.18
N PRO A 250 -2.57 7.92 12.04
CA PRO A 250 -1.39 8.00 11.19
C PRO A 250 -1.17 9.43 10.67
N VAL A 251 0.05 9.94 10.79
CA VAL A 251 0.41 11.24 10.19
C VAL A 251 0.55 11.15 8.68
N ARG A 252 0.68 9.92 8.17
CA ARG A 252 0.61 9.65 6.74
C ARG A 252 0.00 8.30 6.43
N VAL A 253 -0.80 8.26 5.37
CA VAL A 253 -1.39 7.05 4.81
C VAL A 253 -0.93 6.90 3.36
N LEU A 254 -0.42 5.72 3.04
CA LEU A 254 -0.08 5.27 1.70
C LEU A 254 -1.04 4.13 1.35
N SER A 255 -1.85 4.30 0.31
CA SER A 255 -2.76 3.25 -0.19
C SER A 255 -2.44 3.01 -1.66
N GLY A 256 -2.13 1.78 -2.03
CA GLY A 256 -1.82 1.46 -3.42
C GLY A 256 -1.12 0.13 -3.61
N THR A 257 -0.57 -0.06 -4.80
CA THR A 257 0.14 -1.28 -5.20
C THR A 257 1.64 -1.03 -5.20
N TYR A 258 2.30 -1.36 -4.10
CA TYR A 258 3.74 -1.14 -3.91
C TYR A 258 4.55 -2.44 -4.05
N MET A 259 4.03 -3.55 -3.53
CA MET A 259 4.64 -4.89 -3.61
C MET A 259 3.54 -5.93 -3.77
N THR A 260 3.44 -6.51 -4.95
CA THR A 260 2.43 -7.52 -5.26
C THR A 260 2.88 -8.92 -4.90
N SER A 261 1.97 -9.86 -5.07
CA SER A 261 2.22 -11.28 -5.23
C SER A 261 1.41 -11.71 -6.46
N LEU A 262 1.86 -11.35 -7.66
CA LEU A 262 1.14 -11.58 -8.91
C LEU A 262 -0.32 -11.08 -8.84
N ASN A 263 -1.31 -11.96 -9.03
CA ASN A 263 -2.74 -11.66 -8.97
C ASN A 263 -3.33 -11.84 -7.56
N GLY A 264 -2.54 -11.65 -6.50
CA GLY A 264 -2.93 -11.99 -5.14
C GLY A 264 -4.19 -11.27 -4.67
N MET A 265 -5.25 -12.04 -4.39
CA MET A 265 -6.50 -11.55 -3.80
C MET A 265 -6.29 -11.26 -2.31
N GLY A 266 -5.66 -10.13 -2.01
CA GLY A 266 -5.31 -9.79 -0.65
C GLY A 266 -4.63 -8.42 -0.53
N PHE A 267 -4.34 -8.06 0.71
CA PHE A 267 -3.70 -6.79 1.06
C PHE A 267 -2.68 -7.02 2.17
N SER A 268 -1.86 -6.02 2.45
CA SER A 268 -0.99 -6.01 3.62
C SER A 268 -1.08 -4.68 4.33
N ILE A 269 -1.01 -4.72 5.67
CA ILE A 269 -0.94 -3.54 6.52
C ILE A 269 0.50 -3.43 6.99
N THR A 270 1.10 -2.27 6.76
CA THR A 270 2.43 -1.90 7.23
C THR A 270 2.34 -0.67 8.10
N LEU A 271 2.97 -0.71 9.26
CA LEU A 271 3.17 0.43 10.13
C LEU A 271 4.67 0.72 10.23
N LEU A 272 5.03 1.99 10.04
CA LEU A 272 6.36 2.51 10.34
C LEU A 272 6.22 3.47 11.52
N ASN A 273 6.82 3.12 12.66
CA ASN A 273 6.95 4.06 13.77
C ASN A 273 8.02 5.09 13.41
N LEU A 274 7.68 6.38 13.47
CA LEU A 274 8.61 7.47 13.18
C LEU A 274 9.51 7.77 14.40
N GLU A 275 9.29 7.10 15.51
CA GLU A 275 10.23 7.13 16.62
C GLU A 275 11.48 6.31 16.31
N ALA A 276 12.62 6.95 16.54
CA ALA A 276 13.70 6.43 17.39
C ALA A 276 14.98 7.18 17.03
N SER A 277 15.34 8.21 17.82
CA SER A 277 16.72 8.75 17.90
C SER A 277 17.51 8.76 16.58
N SER A 278 16.86 9.24 15.51
CA SER A 278 17.43 9.32 14.18
C SER A 278 18.04 10.70 14.01
N ARG A 279 19.22 10.79 13.38
CA ARG A 279 19.74 12.10 12.93
C ARG A 279 18.89 12.72 11.80
N HIS A 280 17.96 11.95 11.25
CA HIS A 280 17.15 12.29 10.09
C HIS A 280 15.66 12.17 10.39
N ASP A 281 14.88 13.09 9.85
CA ASP A 281 13.42 12.98 9.87
C ASP A 281 12.97 11.94 8.84
N LEU A 282 12.49 10.79 9.32
CA LEU A 282 12.04 9.70 8.44
C LEU A 282 10.83 10.09 7.59
N LEU A 283 9.96 10.99 8.09
CA LEU A 283 8.78 11.43 7.37
C LEU A 283 9.16 12.31 6.18
N GLU A 284 10.08 13.26 6.39
CA GLU A 284 10.62 14.11 5.32
C GLU A 284 11.33 13.29 4.23
N LEU A 285 12.04 12.22 4.62
CA LEU A 285 12.68 11.33 3.66
C LEU A 285 11.68 10.57 2.78
N LEU A 286 10.48 10.27 3.30
CA LEU A 286 9.40 9.70 2.49
C LEU A 286 8.83 10.72 1.48
N TYR A 287 8.86 12.02 1.81
CA TYR A 287 8.43 13.11 0.92
C TYR A 287 9.48 13.56 -0.07
N ALA A 288 10.76 13.21 0.15
CA ALA A 288 11.83 13.58 -0.75
C ALA A 288 11.50 13.15 -2.20
N PRO A 289 11.73 14.01 -3.21
CA PRO A 289 11.37 13.72 -4.61
C PRO A 289 11.95 12.41 -5.12
N ALA A 290 11.14 11.65 -5.86
CA ALA A 290 11.57 10.45 -6.55
C ALA A 290 10.86 10.32 -7.90
N GLN A 291 11.59 9.84 -8.90
CA GLN A 291 11.11 9.56 -10.25
C GLN A 291 11.19 8.05 -10.49
N ALA A 292 10.30 7.31 -9.84
CA ALA A 292 10.19 5.87 -9.99
C ALA A 292 8.70 5.51 -10.19
N VAL A 293 8.40 4.74 -11.24
CA VAL A 293 7.02 4.45 -11.65
C VAL A 293 6.20 3.71 -10.58
N GLY A 294 6.87 2.93 -9.74
CA GLY A 294 6.30 2.19 -8.63
C GLY A 294 6.17 2.96 -7.33
N TRP A 295 6.65 4.22 -7.28
CA TRP A 295 6.54 5.06 -6.11
C TRP A 295 5.53 6.17 -6.32
N SER A 296 4.33 5.97 -5.78
CA SER A 296 3.34 7.05 -5.67
C SER A 296 3.76 7.98 -4.55
N ALA A 297 4.39 9.10 -4.92
CA ALA A 297 4.81 10.12 -3.97
C ALA A 297 3.59 10.59 -3.17
N PRO A 298 3.69 10.63 -1.84
CA PRO A 298 2.51 10.95 -1.05
C PRO A 298 2.23 12.46 -1.06
N ILE A 299 0.96 12.86 -0.93
CA ILE A 299 0.54 14.27 -0.90
C ILE A 299 0.88 14.93 0.45
N SER A 300 1.81 15.89 0.48
CA SER A 300 2.26 16.54 1.73
C SER A 300 1.08 17.13 2.55
N PRO A 301 1.18 17.23 3.89
CA PRO A 301 0.10 17.83 4.68
C PRO A 301 -0.20 19.27 4.24
N GLU A 302 0.81 20.01 3.80
CA GLU A 302 0.69 21.38 3.29
C GLU A 302 -0.09 21.39 1.98
N ALA A 303 0.24 20.48 1.04
CA ALA A 303 -0.48 20.35 -0.22
C ALA A 303 -1.95 19.97 -0.01
N TRP A 304 -2.23 19.08 0.95
CA TRP A 304 -3.59 18.69 1.30
C TRP A 304 -4.39 19.87 1.87
N ARG A 305 -3.85 20.57 2.88
CA ARG A 305 -4.52 21.76 3.48
C ARG A 305 -4.74 22.88 2.47
N ALA A 306 -3.79 23.08 1.54
CA ALA A 306 -3.95 24.05 0.47
C ALA A 306 -5.13 23.70 -0.46
N ALA A 307 -5.37 22.41 -0.74
CA ALA A 307 -6.50 21.97 -1.53
C ALA A 307 -7.84 22.18 -0.81
N GLU A 308 -7.93 21.88 0.49
CA GLU A 308 -9.15 22.10 1.29
C GLU A 308 -9.57 23.58 1.30
N ALA A 309 -8.60 24.50 1.31
CA ALA A 309 -8.87 25.94 1.26
C ALA A 309 -9.51 26.42 -0.07
N THR A 310 -9.48 25.61 -1.14
CA THR A 310 -10.00 25.98 -2.47
C THR A 310 -11.46 25.55 -2.72
N VAL A 311 -12.05 24.75 -1.82
CA VAL A 311 -13.46 24.34 -1.93
C VAL A 311 -14.31 25.26 -1.05
N PRO A 312 -15.09 26.19 -1.61
CA PRO A 312 -16.00 27.00 -0.79
C PRO A 312 -17.07 26.11 -0.17
N HIS A 313 -17.02 25.93 1.15
CA HIS A 313 -18.03 25.18 1.91
C HIS A 313 -19.38 25.91 2.02
N ASN A 314 -19.47 27.16 1.55
CA ASN A 314 -20.71 27.94 1.50
C ASN A 314 -21.10 28.21 0.04
N HIS A 315 -21.74 27.24 -0.61
CA HIS A 315 -22.80 27.59 -1.56
C HIS A 315 -24.11 27.66 -0.77
N MET A 316 -24.32 28.80 -0.10
CA MET A 316 -25.68 29.28 0.07
C MET A 316 -26.19 29.50 -1.37
N MET A 317 -27.17 28.71 -1.81
CA MET A 317 -27.89 29.07 -3.02
C MET A 317 -28.53 30.44 -2.74
N ASP A 318 -28.18 31.45 -3.53
CA ASP A 318 -28.97 32.67 -3.56
C ASP A 318 -30.40 32.25 -3.94
N GLU A 319 -31.33 32.39 -3.00
CA GLU A 319 -32.77 32.24 -3.29
C GLU A 319 -33.19 33.39 -4.20
N GLU A 320 -32.97 33.25 -5.51
CA GLU A 320 -33.76 34.01 -6.47
C GLU A 320 -35.21 33.58 -6.31
N LYS A 321 -36.00 34.41 -5.60
CA LYS A 321 -37.44 34.22 -5.49
C LYS A 321 -38.04 34.10 -6.89
N PRO A 322 -38.59 32.94 -7.28
CA PRO A 322 -39.21 32.78 -8.57
C PRO A 322 -40.37 33.78 -8.66
N LYS A 323 -40.56 34.43 -9.82
CA LYS A 323 -41.78 35.20 -10.07
C LYS A 323 -42.98 34.26 -9.91
N MET A 324 -43.81 34.48 -8.89
CA MET A 324 -44.98 33.65 -8.60
C MET A 324 -45.86 33.55 -9.84
N ARG A 325 -46.01 32.32 -10.37
CA ARG A 325 -47.11 32.01 -11.29
C ARG A 325 -48.39 31.83 -10.47
N PRO A 326 -49.58 32.16 -11.00
CA PRO A 326 -50.83 31.94 -10.28
C PRO A 326 -50.97 30.48 -9.84
N LEU A 327 -51.31 30.24 -8.56
CA LEU A 327 -51.46 28.90 -7.95
C LEU A 327 -52.29 27.94 -8.82
N ILE A 328 -53.35 28.49 -9.43
CA ILE A 328 -54.29 27.77 -10.29
C ILE A 328 -53.65 27.15 -11.54
N GLN A 329 -52.51 27.68 -12.02
CA GLN A 329 -51.79 27.11 -13.16
C GLN A 329 -50.88 25.94 -12.75
N ILE A 330 -50.49 25.87 -11.48
CA ILE A 330 -49.65 24.81 -10.92
C ILE A 330 -50.52 23.63 -10.48
N GLU A 331 -51.63 23.90 -9.80
CA GLU A 331 -52.62 22.88 -9.43
C GLU A 331 -53.14 22.13 -10.66
N ASN A 332 -53.55 22.85 -11.71
CA ASN A 332 -54.02 22.22 -12.95
C ASN A 332 -52.93 21.36 -13.63
N ALA A 333 -51.65 21.71 -13.54
CA ALA A 333 -50.56 20.92 -14.13
C ALA A 333 -50.26 19.63 -13.32
N ALA A 334 -50.50 19.65 -12.01
CA ALA A 334 -50.39 18.48 -11.15
C ALA A 334 -51.62 17.57 -11.23
N ASP A 335 -52.82 18.13 -11.47
CA ASP A 335 -54.10 17.42 -11.60
C ASP A 335 -54.36 16.81 -12.99
N VAL A 336 -53.56 17.12 -14.05
CA VAL A 336 -53.68 16.41 -15.34
C VAL A 336 -53.18 14.98 -15.20
N GLY A 337 -54.02 14.13 -14.65
CA GLY A 337 -53.81 12.71 -14.50
C GLY A 337 -53.60 12.03 -15.85
N THR A 338 -52.35 11.73 -16.17
CA THR A 338 -51.93 10.53 -16.93
C THR A 338 -50.47 10.16 -16.65
N TYR A 339 -49.95 10.39 -15.44
CA TYR A 339 -48.61 9.90 -15.09
C TYR A 339 -48.57 8.37 -14.93
N ASP A 340 -49.67 7.78 -14.43
CA ASP A 340 -49.82 6.32 -14.33
C ASP A 340 -50.02 5.64 -15.70
N ALA A 341 -50.40 6.39 -16.75
CA ALA A 341 -50.63 5.86 -18.10
C ALA A 341 -49.34 5.66 -18.92
N VAL A 342 -48.17 6.05 -18.39
CA VAL A 342 -46.86 5.74 -18.97
C VAL A 342 -46.39 4.33 -18.55
N PHE A 343 -47.27 3.52 -17.96
CA PHE A 343 -47.08 2.07 -17.87
C PHE A 343 -47.63 1.40 -19.13
N GLY A 344 -46.83 1.41 -20.18
CA GLY A 344 -47.10 0.65 -21.39
C GLY A 344 -45.82 0.00 -21.90
N TYR A 345 -45.82 -1.33 -21.98
CA TYR A 345 -44.79 -2.24 -22.52
C TYR A 345 -44.33 -1.94 -23.98
N LYS A 346 -44.59 -0.74 -24.51
CA LYS A 346 -44.34 -0.38 -25.91
C LYS A 346 -42.97 0.24 -26.16
N TYR A 347 -42.22 0.60 -25.11
CA TYR A 347 -40.87 1.18 -25.22
C TYR A 347 -39.93 0.55 -24.18
N PRO A 348 -38.72 0.09 -24.57
CA PRO A 348 -37.75 -0.45 -23.63
C PRO A 348 -37.18 0.71 -22.78
N CYS A 349 -37.75 0.91 -21.60
CA CYS A 349 -37.29 1.89 -20.61
C CYS A 349 -37.54 1.33 -19.20
N ASP A 350 -36.97 1.99 -18.19
CA ASP A 350 -36.98 1.53 -16.79
C ASP A 350 -38.36 1.49 -16.12
N GLY A 351 -39.44 1.84 -16.85
CA GLY A 351 -40.83 1.77 -16.36
C GLY A 351 -41.16 2.72 -15.21
N ASN A 352 -40.27 3.65 -14.87
CA ASN A 352 -40.38 4.53 -13.71
C ASN A 352 -40.60 6.01 -14.06
N CYS A 353 -40.71 6.34 -15.36
CA CYS A 353 -40.87 7.72 -15.84
C CYS A 353 -42.13 8.39 -15.25
N GLY A 354 -43.26 7.67 -15.24
CA GLY A 354 -44.50 8.15 -14.61
C GLY A 354 -44.35 8.41 -13.11
N ILE A 355 -43.62 7.54 -12.40
CA ILE A 355 -43.35 7.68 -10.97
C ILE A 355 -42.44 8.88 -10.69
N GLY A 356 -41.42 9.10 -11.51
CA GLY A 356 -40.50 10.24 -11.40
C GLY A 356 -41.22 11.57 -11.60
N LEU A 357 -42.05 11.66 -12.64
CA LEU A 357 -42.84 12.85 -12.94
C LEU A 357 -43.88 13.15 -11.84
N LYS A 358 -44.57 12.12 -11.34
CA LYS A 358 -45.51 12.24 -10.22
C LYS A 358 -44.84 12.77 -8.96
N LYS A 359 -43.71 12.18 -8.54
CA LYS A 359 -42.95 12.64 -7.37
C LYS A 359 -42.48 14.09 -7.51
N GLY A 360 -42.05 14.49 -8.71
CA GLY A 360 -41.67 15.88 -8.98
C GLY A 360 -42.84 16.85 -8.84
N ALA A 361 -44.01 16.49 -9.38
CA ALA A 361 -45.22 17.29 -9.27
C ALA A 361 -45.72 17.41 -7.81
N GLU A 362 -45.74 16.30 -7.06
CA GLU A 362 -46.12 16.28 -5.64
C GLU A 362 -45.17 17.13 -4.78
N ALA A 363 -43.86 17.09 -5.04
CA ALA A 363 -42.86 17.88 -4.32
C ALA A 363 -43.02 19.39 -4.58
N VAL A 364 -43.27 19.79 -5.84
CA VAL A 364 -43.56 21.19 -6.18
C VAL A 364 -44.86 21.65 -5.52
N LEU A 365 -45.90 20.80 -5.52
CA LEU A 365 -47.17 21.12 -4.88
C LEU A 365 -47.00 21.33 -3.37
N HIS A 366 -46.26 20.46 -2.68
CA HIS A 366 -45.96 20.61 -1.25
C HIS A 366 -45.20 21.92 -0.96
N HIS A 367 -44.18 22.25 -1.75
CA HIS A 367 -43.39 23.48 -1.57
C HIS A 367 -44.18 24.78 -1.83
N VAL A 368 -45.21 24.71 -2.67
CA VAL A 368 -46.06 25.87 -3.01
C VAL A 368 -47.23 26.03 -2.02
N LEU A 369 -47.61 24.97 -1.31
CA LEU A 369 -48.70 24.98 -0.31
C LEU A 369 -48.24 25.22 1.14
N ASP A 370 -46.95 25.03 1.45
CA ASP A 370 -46.29 25.53 2.67
C ASP A 370 -45.97 27.03 2.57
#